data_AF-A0AAN9CND4-F1
#
_entry.id   AF-A0AAN9CND4-F1
#
_cell.length_a   1.000
_cell.length_b   1.000
_cell.length_c   1.000
_cell.angle_alpha   90.00
_cell.angle_beta   90.00
_cell.angle_gamma   90.00
#
_symmetry.space_group_name_H-M   'P 1'
#
loop_
_entity.id
_entity.type
_entity.pdbx_description
1 polymer ?
#
loop_
_entity_poly.entity_id
_entity_poly.type
_entity_poly.pdbx_seq_one_letter_code
_entity_poly.pdbx_strand_id
1 'polypeptide(L)' 'MSGFLRGIARIRTAPVLRGSTITQRANIASRPAKDALGPAETTIGLALFSLAILGPAGWVLANLENYRKGDSDASE' A
#
# COMPACT_ATOMS: atom_id res chain seq x y z
N MET A 1 -13.85 10.18 56.79
CA MET A 1 -13.55 9.03 55.90
C MET A 1 -12.87 9.52 54.63
N SER A 2 -11.56 9.30 54.59
CA SER A 2 -10.59 9.37 53.48
C SER A 2 -10.92 10.20 52.23
N GLY A 3 -10.49 11.46 52.22
CA GLY A 3 -10.30 12.25 51.00
C GLY A 3 -9.17 11.71 50.11
N PHE A 4 -8.24 10.94 50.68
CA PHE A 4 -7.16 10.27 49.94
C PHE A 4 -7.72 9.17 49.01
N LEU A 5 -8.65 8.35 49.50
CA LEU A 5 -9.35 7.34 48.70
C LEU A 5 -10.17 7.96 47.55
N ARG A 6 -10.73 9.16 47.74
CA ARG A 6 -11.43 9.90 46.66
C ARG A 6 -10.46 10.47 45.61
N GLY A 7 -9.24 10.85 45.99
CA GLY A 7 -8.20 11.30 45.06
C GLY A 7 -7.71 10.17 44.14
N ILE A 8 -7.41 9.00 44.69
CA ILE A 8 -6.91 7.84 43.92
C ILE A 8 -8.02 7.27 43.01
N ALA A 9 -9.28 7.26 43.47
CA ALA A 9 -10.43 6.82 42.67
C ALA A 9 -10.71 7.74 41.46
N ARG A 10 -10.41 9.05 41.57
CA ARG A 10 -10.57 10.02 40.48
C ARG A 10 -9.45 9.93 39.44
N ILE A 11 -8.24 9.56 39.87
CA ILE A 11 -7.09 9.31 38.97
C ILE A 11 -7.32 8.06 38.11
N ARG A 12 -7.94 7.00 38.65
CA ARG A 12 -8.28 5.80 37.87
C ARG A 12 -9.46 5.96 36.91
N THR A 13 -10.29 7.01 37.07
CA THR A 13 -11.51 7.19 36.26
C THR A 13 -11.48 8.40 35.34
N ALA A 14 -10.43 9.22 35.37
CA ALA A 14 -10.24 10.36 34.47
C ALA A 14 -8.77 10.45 34.04
N PRO A 15 -8.34 9.73 32.98
CA PRO A 15 -8.58 10.25 31.63
C PRO A 15 -8.68 9.17 30.52
N VAL A 16 -9.30 8.00 30.73
CA VAL A 16 -9.59 7.10 29.57
C VAL A 16 -10.65 7.72 28.65
N LEU A 17 -11.43 8.69 29.15
CA LEU A 17 -12.35 9.50 28.34
C LEU A 17 -11.75 10.82 27.81
N ARG A 18 -10.45 11.08 28.01
CA ARG A 18 -9.72 12.07 27.20
C ARG A 18 -9.03 11.44 25.99
N GLY A 19 -9.44 10.22 25.63
CA GLY A 19 -9.44 9.78 24.25
C GLY A 19 -10.48 10.55 23.43
N SER A 20 -10.44 11.90 23.48
CA SER A 20 -10.72 12.62 22.25
C SER A 20 -9.57 12.22 21.33
N THR A 21 -9.75 11.08 20.67
CA THR A 21 -9.19 10.88 19.35
C THR A 21 -9.80 12.02 18.54
N ILE A 22 -9.20 13.21 18.68
CA ILE A 22 -9.22 14.22 17.64
C ILE A 22 -8.54 13.48 16.51
N THR A 23 -9.33 12.73 15.76
CA THR A 23 -8.93 12.30 14.43
C THR A 23 -8.71 13.62 13.74
N GLN A 24 -7.46 14.04 13.65
CA GLN A 24 -7.05 15.22 12.91
C GLN A 24 -7.35 14.90 11.46
N ARG A 25 -8.63 15.01 11.09
CA ARG A 25 -9.09 14.92 9.72
C ARG A 25 -8.66 16.22 9.11
N ALA A 26 -7.46 16.21 8.56
CA ALA A 26 -7.11 17.20 7.55
C ALA A 26 -8.19 17.06 6.47
N ASN A 27 -9.08 18.05 6.38
CA ASN A 27 -10.13 18.06 5.37
C ASN A 27 -9.48 18.44 4.04
N ILE A 28 -8.78 17.46 3.45
CA ILE A 28 -8.12 17.61 2.16
C ILE A 28 -9.18 17.32 1.11
N ALA A 29 -9.83 18.39 0.66
CA ALA A 29 -10.66 18.35 -0.54
C ALA A 29 -9.78 18.59 -1.76
N SER A 30 -9.83 17.69 -2.74
CA SER A 30 -9.24 17.93 -4.05
C SER A 30 -10.23 18.66 -4.95
N ARG A 31 -9.70 19.45 -5.89
CA ARG A 31 -10.50 19.98 -7.00
C ARG A 31 -10.86 18.80 -7.93
N PRO A 32 -11.94 18.91 -8.72
CA PRO A 32 -12.26 17.92 -9.75
C PRO A 32 -11.06 17.66 -10.67
N ALA A 33 -10.99 16.44 -11.23
CA ALA A 33 -9.94 16.09 -12.18
C ALA A 33 -9.94 17.10 -13.35
N LYS A 34 -8.76 17.61 -13.70
CA LYS A 34 -8.60 18.48 -14.88
C LYS A 34 -8.92 17.70 -16.15
N ASP A 35 -8.40 16.49 -16.23
CA ASP A 35 -8.67 15.50 -17.27
C ASP A 35 -9.16 14.24 -16.58
N ALA A 36 -10.46 13.94 -16.74
CA ALA A 36 -11.06 12.77 -16.12
C ALA A 36 -10.65 11.51 -16.89
N LEU A 37 -9.94 10.60 -16.23
CA LEU A 37 -9.66 9.28 -16.78
C LEU A 37 -10.95 8.46 -16.75
N GLY A 38 -11.39 8.01 -17.92
CA GLY A 38 -12.51 7.10 -18.04
C GLY A 38 -12.12 5.66 -17.71
N PRO A 39 -13.12 4.75 -17.71
CA PRO A 39 -12.87 3.33 -17.50
C PRO A 39 -11.91 2.75 -18.56
N ALA A 40 -12.05 3.17 -19.82
CA ALA A 40 -11.24 2.66 -20.92
C ALA A 40 -9.76 3.04 -20.76
N GLU A 41 -9.46 4.32 -20.50
CA GLU A 41 -8.11 4.82 -20.30
C GLU A 41 -7.45 4.17 -19.09
N THR A 42 -8.21 4.00 -18.01
CA THR A 42 -7.73 3.35 -16.78
C THR A 42 -7.38 1.88 -17.03
N THR A 43 -8.26 1.14 -17.73
CA THR A 43 -8.00 -0.27 -18.06
C THR A 43 -6.79 -0.43 -18.97
N ILE A 44 -6.67 0.41 -20.01
CA ILE A 44 -5.53 0.39 -20.93
C ILE A 44 -4.24 0.72 -20.17
N GLY A 45 -4.24 1.76 -19.34
CA GLY A 45 -3.08 2.15 -18.55
C GLY A 45 -2.61 1.04 -17.60
N LEU A 46 -3.53 0.40 -16.88
CA LEU A 46 -3.21 -0.73 -15.99
C LEU A 46 -2.73 -1.96 -16.74
N ALA A 47 -3.35 -2.28 -17.90
CA ALA A 47 -2.93 -3.40 -18.72
C ALA A 47 -1.51 -3.19 -19.29
N LEU A 48 -1.22 -2.00 -19.83
CA LEU A 48 0.10 -1.67 -20.36
C LEU A 48 1.15 -1.65 -19.26
N PHE A 49 0.85 -1.09 -18.09
CA PHE A 49 1.74 -1.12 -16.93
C PHE A 49 2.09 -2.57 -16.53
N SER A 50 1.08 -3.44 -16.51
CA SER A 50 1.28 -4.85 -16.17
C SER A 50 2.14 -5.57 -17.22
N LEU A 51 1.84 -5.37 -18.51
CA LEU A 51 2.61 -5.95 -19.63
C LEU A 51 4.04 -5.43 -19.68
N ALA A 52 4.30 -4.18 -19.29
CA ALA A 52 5.64 -3.62 -19.25
C ALA A 52 6.55 -4.34 -18.23
N ILE A 53 5.99 -4.87 -17.15
CA ILE A 53 6.73 -5.62 -16.13
C ILE A 53 6.74 -7.12 -16.47
N LEU A 54 5.57 -7.69 -16.74
CA LEU A 54 5.41 -9.13 -16.96
C LEU A 54 5.95 -9.57 -18.33
N GLY A 55 5.96 -8.69 -19.33
CA GLY A 55 6.46 -9.01 -20.67
C GLY A 55 7.94 -9.41 -20.65
N PRO A 56 8.85 -8.54 -20.16
CA PRO A 56 10.27 -8.88 -20.03
C PRO A 56 10.49 -10.07 -19.09
N ALA A 57 9.80 -10.10 -17.94
CA ALA A 57 9.93 -11.20 -16.99
C ALA A 57 9.50 -12.55 -17.58
N GLY A 58 8.40 -12.56 -18.33
CA GLY A 58 7.87 -13.74 -19.02
C GLY A 58 8.81 -14.23 -20.12
N TRP A 59 9.42 -13.31 -20.88
CA TRP A 59 10.40 -13.68 -21.91
C TRP A 59 11.66 -14.31 -21.31
N VAL A 60 12.19 -13.76 -20.21
CA VAL A 60 13.34 -14.34 -19.50
C VAL A 60 13.01 -15.74 -18.98
N LEU A 61 11.85 -15.90 -18.33
CA LEU A 61 11.45 -17.19 -17.77
C LEU A 61 11.20 -18.25 -18.85
N ALA A 62 10.63 -17.87 -20.00
CA ALA A 62 10.38 -18.77 -21.11
C ALA A 62 11.68 -19.29 -21.76
N ASN A 63 12.78 -18.53 -21.68
CA ASN A 63 14.07 -18.89 -22.28
C ASN A 63 15.05 -19.57 -21.32
N LEU A 64 14.61 -19.97 -20.11
CA LEU A 64 15.50 -20.63 -19.14
C LEU A 64 16.18 -21.90 -19.68
N GLU A 65 15.48 -22.70 -20.47
CA GLU A 65 16.04 -23.91 -21.07
C GLU A 65 17.14 -23.59 -22.10
N ASN A 66 16.97 -22.49 -22.85
CA ASN A 66 17.95 -22.02 -23.82
C ASN A 66 19.21 -21.49 -23.13
N TYR A 67 19.06 -20.81 -22.00
CA TYR A 67 20.19 -20.38 -21.19
C TYR A 67 20.95 -21.57 -20.58
N ARG A 68 20.25 -22.64 -20.18
CA ARG A 68 20.90 -23.84 -19.61
C ARG A 68 21.71 -24.64 -20.63
N LYS A 69 21.27 -24.72 -21.89
CA LYS A 69 21.98 -25.45 -22.96
C LYS A 69 23.21 -24.71 -23.47
N GLY A 70 23.19 -23.38 -23.47
CA GLY A 70 24.37 -22.58 -23.83
C GLY A 70 25.58 -22.82 -22.91
N ASP A 71 25.34 -23.10 -21.63
CA ASP A 71 26.39 -23.41 -20.66
C ASP A 71 26.96 -24.84 -20.82
N SER A 72 26.14 -25.82 -21.26
CA SER A 72 26.61 -27.19 -21.47
C SER A 72 27.48 -27.33 -22.71
N ASP A 73 27.12 -26.64 -23.80
CA ASP A 73 27.83 -26.72 -25.08
C ASP A 73 29.11 -25.87 -25.11
N ALA A 74 29.27 -24.94 -24.16
CA ALA A 74 30.50 -24.17 -23.95
C ALA A 74 31.52 -24.89 -23.05
N SER A 75 31.14 -26.04 -22.48
CA SER A 75 31.96 -26.84 -21.57
C SER A 75 32.51 -28.13 -22.22
N GLU A 76 32.31 -28.30 -23.53
CA GLU A 76 32.78 -29.44 -24.34
C GLU A 76 33.80 -29.01 -25.41
#